data_AF-X1SSI0-F1
#
_entry.id   AF-X1SSI0-F1
#
_cell.length_a   1.000
_cell.length_b   1.000
_cell.length_c   1.000
_cell.angle_alpha   90.00
_cell.angle_beta   90.00
_cell.angle_gamma   90.00
#
_symmetry.space_group_name_H-M   'P 1'
#
loop_
_entity.id
_entity.type
_entity.pdbx_description
1 polymer ?
#
loop_
_entity_poly.entity_id
_entity_poly.type
_entity_poly.pdbx_seq_one_letter_code
_entity_poly.pdbx_strand_id
1 'polypeptide(L)' 'GLLIRHLVLPNGLAGTRAIMRFIAQDLSKNTYVNVMVQYRPCGEAYSNKNLSRSITMKEYYAAIKMAREEGITRLDER' A
#
# COMPACT_ATOMS: atom_id res chain seq x y z
N GLY A 1 -11.39 -14.63 9.91
CA GLY A 1 -10.05 -14.02 9.77
C GLY A 1 -10.19 -12.69 9.06
N LEU A 2 -9.30 -11.72 9.34
CA LEU A 2 -9.30 -10.39 8.72
C LEU A 2 -8.17 -10.31 7.68
N LEU A 3 -8.49 -9.86 6.46
CA LEU A 3 -7.55 -9.56 5.39
C LEU A 3 -7.68 -8.09 5.01
N ILE A 4 -6.58 -7.35 5.09
CA ILE A 4 -6.53 -5.94 4.68
C ILE A 4 -5.84 -5.84 3.33
N ARG A 5 -6.48 -5.14 2.39
CA ARG A 5 -5.93 -4.89 1.06
C ARG A 5 -5.52 -3.43 0.95
N HIS A 6 -4.21 -3.18 0.85
CA HIS A 6 -3.62 -1.85 0.77
C HIS A 6 -3.23 -1.51 -0.66
N LEU A 7 -3.97 -0.63 -1.31
CA LEU A 7 -3.67 -0.19 -2.67
C LEU A 7 -2.55 0.85 -2.66
N VAL A 8 -1.43 0.57 -3.34
CA VAL A 8 -0.36 1.54 -3.50
C VAL A 8 -0.74 2.54 -4.59
N LEU A 9 -0.54 3.82 -4.30
CA LEU A 9 -0.79 4.93 -5.21
C LEU A 9 0.53 5.58 -5.66
N PRO A 10 0.57 6.16 -6.86
CA PRO A 10 1.72 6.90 -7.34
C PRO A 10 2.06 8.06 -6.40
N ASN A 11 3.34 8.44 -6.38
CA ASN A 11 3.89 9.55 -5.61
C ASN A 11 3.71 9.39 -4.08
N GLY A 12 3.51 8.16 -3.60
CA GLY A 12 3.38 7.87 -2.17
C GLY A 12 2.04 8.31 -1.56
N LEU A 13 1.05 8.65 -2.37
CA LEU A 13 -0.24 9.19 -1.90
C LEU A 13 -1.06 8.21 -1.05
N ALA A 14 -0.76 6.91 -1.13
CA ALA A 14 -1.45 5.89 -0.35
C ALA A 14 -1.17 5.98 1.16
N GLY A 15 -0.19 6.79 1.59
CA GLY A 15 0.12 6.94 3.02
C GLY A 15 0.54 5.62 3.68
N THR A 16 1.20 4.73 2.92
CA THR A 16 1.47 3.33 3.33
C THR A 16 2.03 3.23 4.74
N ARG A 17 3.03 4.05 5.10
CA ARG A 17 3.64 3.99 6.44
C ARG A 17 2.63 4.23 7.56
N ALA A 18 1.78 5.25 7.42
CA ALA A 18 0.79 5.60 8.44
C ALA A 18 -0.25 4.49 8.61
N ILE A 19 -0.73 3.91 7.51
CA ILE A 19 -1.68 2.79 7.53
C ILE A 19 -1.04 1.54 8.15
N MET A 20 0.20 1.19 7.75
CA MET A 20 0.87 0.01 8.31
C MET A 20 1.16 0.18 9.81
N ARG A 21 1.53 1.39 10.24
CA ARG A 21 1.68 1.73 11.65
C ARG A 21 0.39 1.57 12.43
N PHE A 22 -0.72 2.11 11.91
CA PHE A 22 -2.05 1.95 12.52
C PHE A 22 -2.43 0.45 12.64
N ILE A 23 -2.23 -0.33 11.59
CA ILE A 23 -2.52 -1.77 11.64
C ILE A 23 -1.66 -2.47 12.69
N ALA A 24 -0.36 -2.13 12.77
CA ALA A 24 0.56 -2.74 13.71
C ALA A 24 0.31 -2.35 15.18
N GLN A 25 -0.15 -1.11 15.44
CA GLN A 25 -0.36 -0.57 16.78
C GLN A 25 -1.77 -0.81 17.31
N ASP A 26 -2.79 -0.62 16.49
CA ASP A 26 -4.19 -0.60 16.92
C ASP A 26 -4.93 -1.92 16.65
N LEU A 27 -4.53 -2.67 15.62
CA LEU A 27 -5.14 -3.97 15.29
C LEU A 27 -4.29 -5.14 15.78
N SER A 28 -3.21 -5.42 15.07
CA SER A 28 -2.26 -6.50 15.37
C SER A 28 -1.17 -6.56 14.30
N LYS A 29 0.07 -6.80 14.72
CA LYS A 29 1.20 -7.15 13.83
C LYS A 29 0.98 -8.46 13.06
N ASN A 30 0.11 -9.34 13.56
CA ASN A 30 -0.22 -10.63 12.94
C ASN A 30 -1.38 -10.52 11.93
N THR A 31 -1.81 -9.30 11.58
CA THR A 31 -2.83 -9.07 10.55
C THR A 31 -2.29 -9.44 9.18
N TYR A 32 -3.10 -10.14 8.38
CA TYR A 32 -2.77 -10.39 6.97
C TYR A 32 -2.99 -9.12 6.14
N VAL A 33 -1.94 -8.69 5.46
CA VAL A 33 -1.97 -7.49 4.62
C VAL A 33 -1.50 -7.83 3.21
N ASN A 34 -2.32 -7.56 2.22
CA ASN A 34 -1.98 -7.65 0.80
C ASN A 34 -1.65 -6.23 0.29
N VAL A 35 -0.39 -6.00 -0.09
CA VAL A 35 0.06 -4.72 -0.66
C VAL A 35 -0.08 -4.81 -2.17
N MET A 36 -0.99 -4.04 -2.75
CA MET A 36 -1.41 -4.21 -4.14
C MET A 36 -0.72 -3.24 -5.09
N VAL A 37 -0.26 -3.77 -6.21
CA VAL A 37 0.29 -3.01 -7.35
C VAL A 37 -0.75 -2.60 -8.39
N GLN A 38 -2.03 -2.81 -8.09
CA GLN A 38 -3.10 -2.86 -9.09
C GLN A 38 -3.69 -1.50 -9.45
N TYR A 39 -3.09 -0.39 -9.02
CA TYR A 39 -3.59 0.93 -9.35
C TYR A 39 -3.44 1.21 -10.85
N ARG A 40 -4.57 1.51 -11.49
CA ARG A 40 -4.66 1.91 -12.90
C ARG A 40 -5.45 3.22 -12.98
N PRO A 41 -4.87 4.31 -13.51
CA PRO A 41 -5.59 5.56 -13.72
C PRO A 41 -6.81 5.34 -14.61
N CYS A 42 -7.94 5.96 -14.27
CA CYS A 42 -9.17 5.92 -15.05
C CYS A 42 -9.98 7.21 -14.85
N GLY A 43 -10.80 7.57 -15.86
CA GLY A 43 -11.64 8.77 -15.82
C GLY A 43 -10.85 10.05 -15.51
N GLU A 44 -11.29 10.79 -14.50
CA GLU A 44 -10.68 12.06 -14.08
C GLU A 44 -9.28 11.91 -13.46
N ALA A 45 -8.83 10.69 -13.14
CA ALA A 45 -7.47 10.46 -12.65
C ALA A 45 -6.41 10.94 -13.64
N TYR A 46 -6.71 10.92 -14.95
CA TYR A 46 -5.81 11.44 -15.98
C TYR A 46 -5.61 12.96 -15.92
N SER A 47 -6.59 13.70 -15.40
CA SER A 47 -6.52 15.16 -15.21
C SER A 47 -5.66 15.54 -14.00
N ASN A 48 -5.47 14.62 -13.05
CA ASN A 48 -4.64 14.83 -11.87
C ASN A 48 -3.23 14.28 -12.10
N LYS A 49 -2.24 15.16 -12.28
CA LYS A 49 -0.83 14.78 -12.50
C LYS A 49 -0.25 13.83 -11.45
N ASN A 50 -0.77 13.85 -10.23
CA ASN A 50 -0.30 12.98 -9.16
C ASN A 50 -0.89 11.56 -9.23
N LEU A 51 -1.97 11.36 -9.98
CA LEU A 51 -2.72 10.10 -10.14
C LEU A 51 -2.75 9.60 -11.59
N SER A 52 -2.28 10.39 -12.55
CA SER A 52 -2.39 10.13 -13.98
C SER A 52 -1.49 9.01 -14.51
N ARG A 53 -0.80 8.26 -13.64
CA ARG A 53 0.07 7.15 -14.02
C ARG A 53 -0.09 5.95 -13.09
N SER A 54 0.22 4.77 -13.61
CA SER A 54 0.39 3.58 -12.78
C SER A 54 1.59 3.73 -11.84
N ILE A 55 1.64 2.89 -10.81
CA ILE A 55 2.77 2.86 -9.89
C ILE A 55 4.01 2.24 -10.54
N THR A 56 5.18 2.63 -10.03
CA THR A 56 6.45 2.01 -10.37
C THR A 56 6.77 0.85 -9.42
N MET A 57 7.62 -0.08 -9.86
CA MET A 57 8.13 -1.14 -8.98
C MET A 57 8.89 -0.58 -7.77
N LYS A 58 9.55 0.57 -7.92
CA LYS A 58 10.23 1.27 -6.81
C LYS A 58 9.24 1.67 -5.71
N GLU A 59 8.09 2.22 -6.09
CA GLU A 59 7.03 2.61 -5.15
C GLU A 59 6.41 1.39 -4.47
N TYR A 60 6.22 0.31 -5.23
CA TYR A 60 5.76 -0.96 -4.66
C TYR A 60 6.75 -1.52 -3.63
N TYR A 61 8.03 -1.65 -3.97
CA TYR A 61 9.03 -2.16 -3.04
C TYR A 61 9.22 -1.24 -1.82
N ALA A 62 9.08 0.08 -2.01
CA ALA A 62 9.06 1.01 -0.89
C ALA A 62 7.85 0.75 0.05
N ALA A 63 6.67 0.47 -0.50
CA ALA A 63 5.49 0.10 0.28
C ALA A 63 5.69 -1.19 1.08
N ILE A 64 6.26 -2.22 0.47
CA ILE A 64 6.61 -3.48 1.14
C ILE A 64 7.64 -3.24 2.26
N LYS A 65 8.68 -2.44 1.98
CA LYS A 65 9.71 -2.08 2.97
C LYS A 65 9.09 -1.36 4.17
N MET A 66 8.23 -0.37 3.93
CA MET A 66 7.53 0.35 5.00
C MET A 66 6.67 -0.60 5.84
N ALA A 67 5.91 -1.52 5.21
CA ALA A 67 5.10 -2.49 5.95
C ALA A 67 5.96 -3.38 6.87
N ARG A 68 7.11 -3.87 6.37
CA ARG A 68 8.06 -4.65 7.17
C ARG A 68 8.68 -3.83 8.31
N GLU A 69 9.05 -2.58 8.05
CA GLU A 69 9.61 -1.66 9.06
C GLU A 69 8.62 -1.38 10.20
N GLU A 70 7.32 -1.28 9.91
CA GLU A 70 6.29 -1.10 10.95
C GLU A 70 5.91 -2.41 11.66
N GLY A 71 6.50 -3.55 11.26
CA GLY A 71 6.35 -4.84 11.92
C GLY A 71 5.22 -5.72 11.37
N ILE A 72 4.70 -5.43 10.18
CA ILE A 72 3.76 -6.31 9.48
C ILE A 72 4.55 -7.47 8.85
N THR A 73 4.39 -8.67 9.41
CA THR A 73 5.14 -9.86 8.99
C THR A 73 4.36 -10.75 8.01
N ARG A 74 3.03 -10.69 8.03
CA ARG A 74 2.14 -11.48 7.15
C ARG A 74 1.75 -10.69 5.91
N LEU A 75 2.71 -10.52 5.01
CA LEU A 75 2.45 -9.92 3.70
C LEU A 75 2.01 -11.00 2.72
N ASP A 76 0.83 -10.81 2.14
CA ASP A 76 0.31 -11.67 1.09
C ASP A 76 0.74 -11.12 -0.28
N GLU A 77 1.35 -11.98 -1.11
CA GLU A 77 1.96 -11.61 -2.40
C GLU A 77 1.06 -11.91 -3.62
N ARG A 78 -0.23 -12.24 -3.41
CA ARG A 78 -1.16 -12.61 -4.49
C ARG A 78 -1.92 -11.45 -5.12
#